data_AF-A0A1V4DY89-F1
#
_entry.id   AF-A0A1V4DY89-F1
#
_cell.length_a   1.000
_cell.length_b   1.000
_cell.length_c   1.000
_cell.angle_alpha   90.00
_cell.angle_beta   90.00
_cell.angle_gamma   90.00
#
_symmetry.space_group_name_H-M   'P 1'
#
loop_
_entity.id
_entity.type
_entity.pdbx_description
1 polymer ?
#
loop_
_entity_poly.entity_id
_entity_poly.type
_entity_poly.pdbx_seq_one_letter_code
_entity_poly.pdbx_strand_id
1 'polypeptide(L)'
;MVSSAPQAAWLGHPATVAAIGVLIVNDRVLKPLWPGVLTGKLSDLAGMLVAPPLLALLAAYAARIARRVPPGDRTAAGAIALTGALFAWMKATETGAEAAARAWAVLVPSSRVVADPTDLLALPVLAVAWLVWRRAALPTRRDAARARVLVVLPAAVFAVTATSALPPAPSAQAVEVRDGEIAVVVPDWFTIASGDGGRSWHEWTGSPSPSASPSASPSPSPSSSPATRACVPADPRRCYRVVPGRLGVEQTADGGATWTVAWEISRGRQGWLDRVYENPDSLGKRSGPAASLAVAVQAVPGGHVVAVANGTDGVALRDVSGRWRRLGFSEYDPERALLSEDAAAPLASPGEWIDTELGVAVLVALGALLAALGTTAGARRWPVRFWICAAIMWTSVLLVVTADGMITGLISLALFVPMFAVGTAGVLAVWLRWRPRGTPLLLAAPAAFAAVFLPFLGWSAGLPDDYGVAVLLAILLCAAVLVVAVRVAVRARTRTRRERALPVPPG
;
A
#
# COMPACT_ATOMS: atom_id res chain seq x y z
N MET A 1 26.42 32.39 -10.16
CA MET A 1 25.97 31.06 -9.71
C MET A 1 25.58 31.14 -8.23
N VAL A 2 24.29 31.28 -7.92
CA VAL A 2 23.80 31.32 -6.52
C VAL A 2 23.64 29.89 -6.04
N SER A 3 24.34 29.53 -4.96
CA SER A 3 24.45 28.15 -4.48
C SER A 3 23.31 27.81 -3.51
N SER A 4 22.61 26.71 -3.72
CA SER A 4 21.79 26.01 -2.71
C SER A 4 22.61 25.41 -1.55
N ALA A 5 23.87 25.86 -1.39
CA ALA A 5 24.84 25.36 -0.43
C ALA A 5 24.39 25.48 1.04
N PRO A 6 23.74 26.57 1.51
CA PRO A 6 23.38 26.65 2.92
C PRO A 6 22.16 25.77 3.26
N GLN A 7 21.17 25.63 2.36
CA GLN A 7 20.04 24.70 2.56
C GLN A 7 20.52 23.24 2.53
N ALA A 8 21.44 22.94 1.62
CA ALA A 8 22.14 21.65 1.54
C ALA A 8 22.92 21.33 2.82
N ALA A 9 23.64 22.31 3.36
CA ALA A 9 24.40 22.18 4.60
C ALA A 9 23.48 21.99 5.82
N TRP A 10 22.30 22.60 5.82
CA TRP A 10 21.29 22.43 6.88
C TRP A 10 20.70 21.01 6.88
N LEU A 11 20.35 20.48 5.70
CA LEU A 11 19.88 19.10 5.59
C LEU A 11 20.96 18.09 6.01
N GLY A 12 22.21 18.35 5.63
CA GLY A 12 23.37 17.51 6.01
C GLY A 12 23.96 17.80 7.39
N HIS A 13 23.32 18.62 8.22
CA HIS A 13 23.80 18.91 9.58
C HIS A 13 23.63 17.68 10.48
N PRO A 14 24.60 17.35 11.37
CA PRO A 14 24.53 16.15 12.22
C PRO A 14 23.21 16.01 13.00
N ALA A 15 22.66 17.11 13.51
CA ALA A 15 21.36 17.12 14.19
C ALA A 15 20.20 16.71 13.27
N THR A 16 20.18 17.18 12.02
CA THR A 16 19.16 16.82 11.03
C THR A 16 19.31 15.35 10.61
N VAL A 17 20.55 14.89 10.41
CA VAL A 17 20.84 13.49 10.08
C VAL A 17 20.45 12.55 11.24
N ALA A 18 20.71 12.94 12.48
CA ALA A 18 20.26 12.21 13.66
C ALA A 18 18.72 12.15 13.71
N ALA A 19 18.03 13.26 13.46
CA ALA A 19 16.57 13.29 13.40
C ALA A 19 15.99 12.41 12.27
N ILE A 20 16.64 12.37 11.09
CA ILE A 20 16.31 11.43 10.01
C ILE A 20 16.48 9.99 10.47
N GLY A 21 17.60 9.68 11.14
CA GLY A 21 17.84 8.35 11.71
C GLY A 21 16.79 7.97 12.75
N VAL A 22 16.39 8.91 13.61
CA VAL A 22 15.31 8.72 14.57
C VAL A 22 13.99 8.46 13.88
N LEU A 23 13.59 9.23 12.86
CA LEU A 23 12.37 8.96 12.07
C LEU A 23 12.40 7.56 11.48
N ILE A 24 13.50 7.18 10.81
CA ILE A 24 13.63 5.86 10.17
C ILE A 24 13.55 4.75 11.21
N VAL A 25 14.26 4.86 12.34
CA VAL A 25 14.25 3.81 13.37
C VAL A 25 12.93 3.79 14.14
N ASN A 26 12.30 4.94 14.36
CA ASN A 26 11.07 5.04 15.11
C ASN A 26 9.87 4.54 14.31
N ASP A 27 9.66 5.07 13.11
CA ASP A 27 8.53 4.71 12.25
C ASP A 27 8.74 3.34 11.61
N ARG A 28 10.03 3.06 11.43
CA ARG A 28 10.67 1.79 11.20
C ARG A 28 10.27 0.78 12.26
N VAL A 29 11.09 0.72 13.28
CA VAL A 29 11.24 -0.40 14.21
C VAL A 29 10.40 -0.20 15.46
N LEU A 30 10.37 1.01 16.03
CA LEU A 30 9.77 1.24 17.35
C LEU A 30 8.24 1.28 17.32
N LYS A 31 7.62 2.01 16.39
CA LYS A 31 6.16 2.09 16.26
C LYS A 31 5.54 0.69 16.06
N PRO A 32 6.13 -0.22 15.24
CA PRO A 32 5.65 -1.59 15.12
C PRO A 32 5.85 -2.47 16.37
N LEU A 33 6.99 -2.35 17.06
CA LEU A 33 7.29 -3.20 18.22
C LEU A 33 6.60 -2.73 19.51
N TRP A 34 6.48 -1.42 19.70
CA TRP A 34 5.91 -0.77 20.88
C TRP A 34 5.02 0.40 20.45
N PRO A 35 3.82 0.12 19.90
CA PRO A 35 2.88 1.17 19.56
C PRO A 35 2.50 1.95 20.83
N GLY A 36 2.50 3.28 20.75
CA GLY A 36 2.14 4.12 21.88
C GLY A 36 2.51 5.58 21.74
N VAL A 37 2.01 6.39 22.67
CA VAL A 37 2.11 7.86 22.67
C VAL A 37 3.55 8.35 22.55
N LEU A 38 4.50 7.65 23.18
CA LEU A 38 5.91 8.03 23.15
C LEU A 38 6.52 7.97 21.75
N THR A 39 6.21 6.92 20.97
CA THR A 39 6.72 6.76 19.59
C THR A 39 6.07 7.73 18.62
N GLY A 40 4.80 8.11 18.84
CA GLY A 40 4.13 9.18 18.10
C GLY A 40 4.83 10.53 18.30
N LYS A 41 5.04 10.94 19.55
CA LYS A 41 5.67 12.23 19.88
C LYS A 41 7.13 12.30 19.43
N LEU A 42 7.87 11.21 19.50
CA LEU A 42 9.25 11.16 19.00
C LEU A 42 9.32 11.47 17.50
N SER A 43 8.36 10.94 16.73
CA SER A 43 8.23 11.21 15.29
C SER A 43 7.94 12.68 15.01
N ASP A 44 7.03 13.29 15.78
CA ASP A 44 6.68 14.70 15.61
C ASP A 44 7.87 15.62 15.93
N LEU A 45 8.59 15.35 17.03
CA LEU A 45 9.80 16.09 17.40
C LEU A 45 10.89 15.98 16.31
N ALA A 46 11.12 14.78 15.79
CA ALA A 46 12.10 14.56 14.72
C ALA A 46 11.65 15.21 13.40
N GLY A 47 10.35 15.15 13.08
CA GLY A 47 9.74 15.82 11.94
C GLY A 47 9.95 17.34 11.95
N MET A 48 9.85 17.99 13.11
CA MET A 48 10.09 19.43 13.27
C MET A 48 11.55 19.84 12.98
N LEU A 49 12.51 18.92 13.06
CA LEU A 49 13.91 19.17 12.67
C LEU A 49 14.18 18.89 11.17
N VAL A 50 13.43 17.96 10.57
CA VAL A 50 13.67 17.48 9.20
C VAL A 50 12.84 18.23 8.14
N ALA A 51 11.60 18.62 8.45
CA ALA A 51 10.72 19.27 7.49
C ALA A 51 11.20 20.67 7.05
N PRO A 52 11.67 21.58 7.93
CA PRO A 52 12.13 22.89 7.51
C PRO A 52 13.28 22.89 6.49
N PRO A 53 14.37 22.11 6.64
CA PRO A 53 15.44 22.08 5.64
C PRO A 53 14.98 21.50 4.29
N LEU A 54 14.04 20.54 4.27
CA LEU A 54 13.46 20.01 3.03
C LEU A 54 12.65 21.08 2.29
N LEU A 55 11.78 21.80 3.01
CA LEU A 55 11.00 22.90 2.44
C LEU A 55 11.90 24.05 1.95
N ALA A 56 12.95 24.39 2.70
CA ALA A 56 13.91 25.41 2.29
C ALA A 56 14.68 24.98 1.02
N LEU A 57 15.03 23.70 0.88
CA LEU A 57 15.69 23.16 -0.31
C LEU A 57 14.76 23.19 -1.53
N LEU A 58 13.48 22.82 -1.36
CA LEU A 58 12.45 22.92 -2.40
C LEU A 58 12.23 24.37 -2.84
N ALA A 59 12.11 25.30 -1.90
CA ALA A 59 11.98 26.73 -2.18
C ALA A 59 13.19 27.29 -2.94
N ALA A 60 14.41 26.87 -2.55
CA ALA A 60 15.64 27.26 -3.24
C ALA A 60 15.69 26.71 -4.68
N TYR A 61 15.21 25.49 -4.90
CA TYR A 61 15.10 24.89 -6.23
C TYR A 61 14.06 25.61 -7.10
N ALA A 62 12.87 25.90 -6.57
CA ALA A 62 11.83 26.64 -7.28
C ALA A 62 12.28 28.06 -7.64
N ALA A 63 12.92 28.77 -6.70
CA ALA A 63 13.46 30.10 -6.94
C ALA A 63 14.54 30.11 -8.03
N ARG A 64 15.34 29.03 -8.14
CA ARG A 64 16.31 28.85 -9.22
C ARG A 64 15.62 28.75 -10.59
N ILE A 65 14.55 27.95 -10.70
CA ILE A 65 13.76 27.85 -11.94
C ILE A 65 13.21 29.22 -12.32
N ALA A 66 12.69 29.96 -11.34
CA ALA A 66 12.15 31.31 -11.51
C ALA A 66 13.22 32.42 -11.68
N ARG A 67 14.52 32.07 -11.70
CA ARG A 67 15.68 33.00 -11.78
C ARG A 67 15.69 34.09 -10.69
N ARG A 68 15.15 33.79 -9.50
CA ARG A 68 15.17 34.69 -8.34
C ARG A 68 16.32 34.33 -7.40
N VAL A 69 16.81 35.31 -6.64
CA VAL A 69 17.81 35.10 -5.57
C VAL A 69 17.07 35.08 -4.24
N PRO A 70 16.84 33.90 -3.63
CA PRO A 70 16.24 33.85 -2.32
C PRO A 70 17.24 34.29 -1.23
N PRO A 71 16.89 35.25 -0.36
CA PRO A 71 17.67 35.55 0.83
C PRO A 71 17.62 34.37 1.82
N GLY A 72 18.79 33.84 2.19
CA GLY A 72 18.94 32.60 2.97
C GLY A 72 18.12 32.57 4.25
N ASP A 73 18.24 33.60 5.09
CA ASP A 73 17.53 33.66 6.38
C ASP A 73 16.01 33.80 6.23
N ARG A 74 15.52 34.55 5.23
CA ARG A 74 14.08 34.66 4.98
C ARG A 74 13.52 33.34 4.47
N THR A 75 14.28 32.59 3.66
CA THR A 75 13.85 31.24 3.24
C THR A 75 13.82 30.25 4.39
N ALA A 76 14.79 30.31 5.30
CA ALA A 76 14.79 29.45 6.49
C ALA A 76 13.65 29.81 7.44
N ALA A 77 13.44 31.10 7.73
CA ALA A 77 12.34 31.57 8.54
C ALA A 77 10.98 31.22 7.93
N GLY A 78 10.82 31.40 6.61
CA GLY A 78 9.62 31.02 5.88
C GLY A 78 9.35 29.52 5.91
N ALA A 79 10.38 28.68 5.74
CA ALA A 79 10.25 27.22 5.82
C ALA A 79 9.87 26.74 7.23
N ILE A 80 10.46 27.35 8.28
CA ILE A 80 10.12 27.05 9.68
C ILE A 80 8.69 27.48 10.00
N ALA A 81 8.31 28.71 9.64
CA ALA A 81 6.97 29.23 9.88
C ALA A 81 5.92 28.39 9.15
N LEU A 82 6.19 28.02 7.89
CA LEU A 82 5.30 27.15 7.11
C LEU A 82 5.19 25.76 7.72
N THR A 83 6.31 25.17 8.18
CA THR A 83 6.30 23.87 8.87
C THR A 83 5.41 23.92 10.11
N GLY A 84 5.61 24.93 10.97
CA GLY A 84 4.83 25.09 12.19
C GLY A 84 3.35 25.36 11.93
N ALA A 85 3.03 26.21 10.94
CA ALA A 85 1.65 26.52 10.58
C ALA A 85 0.90 25.30 10.02
N LEU A 86 1.53 24.56 9.09
CA LEU A 86 0.93 23.34 8.55
C LEU A 86 0.78 22.28 9.64
N PHE A 87 1.81 22.06 10.45
CA PHE A 87 1.77 21.09 11.55
C PHE A 87 0.66 21.43 12.56
N ALA A 88 0.58 22.70 12.97
CA ALA A 88 -0.44 23.15 13.91
C ALA A 88 -1.85 22.97 13.33
N TRP A 89 -2.07 23.32 12.07
CA TRP A 89 -3.35 23.15 11.41
C TRP A 89 -3.76 21.67 11.29
N MET A 90 -2.82 20.80 10.88
CA MET A 90 -3.03 19.36 10.75
C MET A 90 -3.33 18.67 12.09
N LYS A 91 -2.68 19.10 13.18
CA LYS A 91 -2.84 18.48 14.50
C LYS A 91 -3.98 19.07 15.34
N ALA A 92 -4.37 20.33 15.09
CA ALA A 92 -5.42 21.00 15.85
C ALA A 92 -6.83 20.85 15.25
N THR A 93 -6.96 20.46 13.98
CA THR A 93 -8.26 20.40 13.29
C THR A 93 -8.46 19.10 12.55
N GLU A 94 -9.68 18.53 12.62
CA GLU A 94 -10.07 17.36 11.85
C GLU A 94 -9.99 17.63 10.34
N THR A 95 -10.42 18.82 9.90
CA THR A 95 -10.34 19.23 8.49
C THR A 95 -8.91 19.32 7.97
N GLY A 96 -7.96 19.78 8.79
CA GLY A 96 -6.54 19.81 8.47
C GLY A 96 -5.94 18.41 8.38
N ALA A 97 -6.30 17.52 9.31
CA ALA A 97 -5.88 16.13 9.29
C ALA A 97 -6.41 15.38 8.05
N GLU A 98 -7.68 15.56 7.69
CA GLU A 98 -8.26 14.99 6.46
C GLU A 98 -7.58 15.52 5.19
N ALA A 99 -7.35 16.83 5.10
CA ALA A 99 -6.70 17.42 3.94
C ALA A 99 -5.27 16.90 3.77
N ALA A 100 -4.54 16.74 4.88
CA ALA A 100 -3.21 16.14 4.89
C ALA A 100 -3.25 14.67 4.47
N ALA A 101 -4.19 13.87 5.01
CA ALA A 101 -4.39 12.49 4.62
C ALA A 101 -4.68 12.35 3.11
N ARG A 102 -5.56 13.19 2.55
CA ARG A 102 -5.83 13.20 1.10
C ARG A 102 -4.61 13.60 0.26
N ALA A 103 -3.84 14.59 0.72
CA ALA A 103 -2.62 14.99 0.02
C ALA A 103 -1.56 13.89 0.05
N TRP A 104 -1.47 13.16 1.16
CA TRP A 104 -0.51 12.07 1.34
C TRP A 104 -0.95 10.77 0.66
N ALA A 105 -2.26 10.55 0.49
CA ALA A 105 -2.84 9.42 -0.23
C ALA A 105 -2.36 9.29 -1.68
N VAL A 106 -1.94 10.40 -2.31
CA VAL A 106 -1.34 10.39 -3.66
C VAL A 106 -0.01 9.62 -3.70
N LEU A 107 0.74 9.63 -2.59
CA LEU A 107 2.04 8.99 -2.47
C LEU A 107 1.97 7.67 -1.69
N VAL A 108 1.08 7.58 -0.71
CA VAL A 108 0.87 6.41 0.15
C VAL A 108 -0.64 6.22 0.33
N PRO A 109 -1.30 5.35 -0.46
CA PRO A 109 -2.76 5.21 -0.52
C PRO A 109 -3.47 4.95 0.82
N SER A 110 -2.76 4.44 1.84
CA SER A 110 -3.30 4.12 3.17
C SER A 110 -2.89 5.09 4.27
N SER A 111 -2.49 6.32 3.93
CA SER A 111 -2.03 7.30 4.93
C SER A 111 -3.17 7.93 5.73
N ARG A 112 -3.20 7.71 7.05
CA ARG A 112 -4.07 8.42 7.98
C ARG A 112 -3.26 9.44 8.80
N VAL A 113 -3.79 10.64 8.94
CA VAL A 113 -3.26 11.67 9.84
C VAL A 113 -4.30 11.86 10.94
N VAL A 114 -3.88 11.73 12.20
CA VAL A 114 -4.75 11.91 13.38
C VAL A 114 -4.54 13.31 13.93
N ALA A 115 -5.64 14.02 14.19
CA ALA A 115 -5.62 15.30 14.88
C ALA A 115 -5.46 15.06 16.40
N ASP A 116 -4.25 15.26 16.92
CA ASP A 116 -3.96 15.24 18.36
C ASP A 116 -3.35 16.60 18.78
N PRO A 117 -4.12 17.47 19.46
CA PRO A 117 -3.63 18.76 19.93
C PRO A 117 -2.44 18.66 20.89
N THR A 118 -2.22 17.52 21.55
CA THR A 118 -1.08 17.33 22.45
C THR A 118 0.25 17.22 21.69
N ASP A 119 0.21 17.06 20.36
CA ASP A 119 1.40 17.05 19.52
C ASP A 119 1.92 18.45 19.21
N LEU A 120 1.14 19.50 19.47
CA LEU A 120 1.61 20.90 19.40
C LEU A 120 2.78 21.18 20.35
N LEU A 121 3.00 20.32 21.35
CA LEU A 121 4.19 20.31 22.21
C LEU A 121 5.50 20.08 21.43
N ALA A 122 5.44 19.64 20.16
CA ALA A 122 6.60 19.54 19.29
C ALA A 122 7.05 20.89 18.68
N LEU A 123 6.17 21.90 18.60
CA LEU A 123 6.48 23.20 17.99
C LEU A 123 7.72 23.91 18.56
N PRO A 124 8.03 23.87 19.87
CA PRO A 124 9.26 24.45 20.40
C PRO A 124 10.55 23.92 19.74
N VAL A 125 10.53 22.71 19.16
CA VAL A 125 11.67 22.14 18.44
C VAL A 125 12.03 22.95 17.18
N LEU A 126 11.09 23.72 16.62
CA LEU A 126 11.38 24.63 15.50
C LEU A 126 12.39 25.72 15.89
N ALA A 127 12.48 26.11 17.16
CA ALA A 127 13.54 26.98 17.65
C ALA A 127 14.92 26.30 17.54
N VAL A 128 14.99 24.99 17.81
CA VAL A 128 16.20 24.18 17.60
C VAL A 128 16.53 24.09 16.11
N ALA A 129 15.54 23.91 15.24
CA ALA A 129 15.73 23.93 13.79
C ALA A 129 16.35 25.26 13.31
N TRP A 130 15.91 26.39 13.87
CA TRP A 130 16.52 27.71 13.60
C TRP A 130 17.96 27.82 14.08
N LEU A 131 18.28 27.31 15.27
CA LEU A 131 19.65 27.28 15.78
C LEU A 131 20.57 26.41 14.90
N VAL A 132 20.04 25.28 14.42
CA VAL A 132 20.76 24.40 13.47
C VAL A 132 21.01 25.12 12.15
N TRP A 133 20.01 25.83 11.59
CA TRP A 133 20.18 26.67 10.41
C TRP A 133 21.32 27.68 10.58
N ARG A 134 21.29 28.44 11.70
CA ARG A 134 22.31 29.46 11.98
C ARG A 134 23.74 28.91 12.02
N ARG A 135 23.91 27.67 12.49
CA ARG A 135 25.22 26.98 12.50
C ARG A 135 25.58 26.39 11.15
N ALA A 136 24.60 25.90 10.39
CA ALA A 136 24.79 25.32 9.07
C ALA A 136 25.07 26.37 7.97
N ALA A 137 24.60 27.60 8.17
CA ALA A 137 24.82 28.74 7.26
C ALA A 137 26.28 29.26 7.26
N LEU A 138 27.16 28.72 8.12
CA LEU A 138 28.58 29.03 8.11
C LEU A 138 29.27 28.51 6.83
N PRO A 139 30.31 29.19 6.31
CA PRO A 139 30.93 28.82 5.05
C PRO A 139 31.54 27.41 5.09
N THR A 140 30.96 26.47 4.34
CA THR A 140 31.48 25.11 4.16
C THR A 140 31.95 24.90 2.71
N ARG A 141 32.90 23.98 2.49
CA ARG A 141 33.37 23.65 1.15
C ARG A 141 32.21 23.10 0.31
N ARG A 142 31.93 23.73 -0.85
CA ARG A 142 30.78 23.43 -1.73
C ARG A 142 30.66 21.96 -2.13
N ASP A 143 31.78 21.27 -2.28
CA ASP A 143 31.79 19.86 -2.72
C ASP A 143 31.37 18.90 -1.61
N ALA A 144 31.74 19.18 -0.36
CA ALA A 144 31.31 18.41 0.80
C ALA A 144 29.80 18.57 1.05
N ALA A 145 29.24 19.77 0.83
CA ALA A 145 27.80 20.01 0.95
C ALA A 145 26.98 19.27 -0.12
N ARG A 146 27.49 19.21 -1.36
CA ARG A 146 26.85 18.48 -2.46
C ARG A 146 26.86 16.97 -2.25
N ALA A 147 28.00 16.40 -1.85
CA ALA A 147 28.12 14.98 -1.56
C ALA A 147 27.19 14.55 -0.41
N ARG A 148 27.07 15.36 0.66
CA ARG A 148 26.15 15.09 1.77
C ARG A 148 24.69 15.12 1.34
N VAL A 149 24.28 16.07 0.49
CA VAL A 149 22.88 16.11 0.01
C VAL A 149 22.53 14.92 -0.87
N LEU A 150 23.44 14.48 -1.74
CA LEU A 150 23.19 13.30 -2.58
C LEU A 150 22.94 12.03 -1.76
N VAL A 151 23.49 11.95 -0.54
CA VAL A 151 23.28 10.82 0.39
C VAL A 151 22.08 11.05 1.31
N VAL A 152 21.95 12.25 1.89
CA VAL A 152 20.96 12.54 2.93
C VAL A 152 19.58 12.84 2.36
N LEU A 153 19.48 13.43 1.17
CA LEU A 153 18.17 13.78 0.58
C LEU A 153 17.30 12.55 0.30
N PRO A 154 17.79 11.46 -0.33
CA PRO A 154 16.98 10.25 -0.48
C PRO A 154 16.54 9.66 0.86
N ALA A 155 17.43 9.64 1.85
CA ALA A 155 17.12 9.15 3.20
C ALA A 155 16.09 10.04 3.92
N ALA A 156 16.16 11.36 3.75
CA ALA A 156 15.21 12.30 4.33
C ALA A 156 13.82 12.18 3.68
N VAL A 157 13.76 12.05 2.34
CA VAL A 157 12.51 11.81 1.61
C VAL A 157 11.90 10.48 2.05
N PHE A 158 12.72 9.43 2.14
CA PHE A 158 12.29 8.12 2.64
C PHE A 158 11.78 8.19 4.08
N ALA A 159 12.50 8.87 4.98
CA ALA A 159 12.12 9.02 6.38
C ALA A 159 10.79 9.75 6.57
N VAL A 160 10.52 10.76 5.75
CA VAL A 160 9.25 11.52 5.81
C VAL A 160 8.10 10.75 5.17
N THR A 161 8.38 9.87 4.21
CA THR A 161 7.38 9.01 3.54
C THR A 161 7.17 7.66 4.22
N ALA A 162 7.99 7.31 5.21
CA ALA A 162 7.86 6.09 5.99
C ALA A 162 6.60 6.16 6.86
N THR A 163 5.54 5.48 6.45
CA THR A 163 4.33 5.29 7.27
C THR A 163 4.50 4.11 8.23
N SER A 164 3.90 4.23 9.42
CA SER A 164 3.84 3.17 10.42
C SER A 164 2.87 2.05 10.02
N ALA A 165 3.14 0.83 10.52
CA ALA A 165 2.27 -0.33 10.33
C ALA A 165 0.86 -0.03 10.87
N LEU A 166 -0.15 -0.33 10.06
CA LEU A 166 -1.54 -0.34 10.52
C LEU A 166 -1.72 -1.57 11.43
N PRO A 167 -2.38 -1.44 12.60
CA PRO A 167 -2.93 -2.58 13.32
C PRO A 167 -3.71 -3.58 12.40
N PRO A 168 -3.93 -4.82 12.86
CA PRO A 168 -4.75 -5.76 12.10
C PRO A 168 -6.17 -5.23 11.91
N ALA A 169 -6.79 -5.57 10.77
CA ALA A 169 -8.19 -5.19 10.52
C ALA A 169 -9.11 -5.86 11.56
N PRO A 170 -10.10 -5.13 12.11
CA PRO A 170 -11.11 -5.74 12.98
C PRO A 170 -11.86 -6.86 12.25
N SER A 171 -12.34 -7.86 13.00
CA SER A 171 -12.96 -9.06 12.44
C SER A 171 -14.23 -9.41 13.22
N ALA A 172 -15.37 -9.42 12.53
CA ALA A 172 -16.63 -9.89 13.09
C ALA A 172 -16.62 -11.43 13.15
N GLN A 173 -16.44 -11.99 14.35
CA GLN A 173 -16.32 -13.44 14.54
C GLN A 173 -17.63 -14.12 14.95
N ALA A 174 -18.49 -13.42 15.66
CA ALA A 174 -19.80 -13.92 16.05
C ALA A 174 -20.87 -12.84 15.91
N VAL A 175 -22.10 -13.29 15.69
CA VAL A 175 -23.29 -12.45 15.71
C VAL A 175 -24.41 -13.22 16.39
N GLU A 176 -25.18 -12.54 17.22
CA GLU A 176 -26.27 -13.11 18.02
C GLU A 176 -27.35 -12.06 18.30
N VAL A 177 -28.52 -12.51 18.73
CA VAL A 177 -29.59 -11.60 19.18
C VAL A 177 -29.62 -11.60 20.70
N ARG A 178 -29.34 -10.45 21.33
CA ARG A 178 -29.32 -10.25 22.79
C ARG A 178 -30.22 -9.09 23.16
N ASP A 179 -31.09 -9.30 24.15
CA ASP A 179 -32.08 -8.31 24.63
C ASP A 179 -32.90 -7.65 23.50
N GLY A 180 -33.17 -8.40 22.43
CA GLY A 180 -33.90 -7.91 21.27
C GLY A 180 -33.09 -7.04 20.33
N GLU A 181 -31.76 -6.96 20.49
CA GLU A 181 -30.82 -6.28 19.59
C GLU A 181 -29.90 -7.28 18.88
N ILE A 182 -29.37 -6.90 17.72
CA ILE A 182 -28.32 -7.66 17.03
C ILE A 182 -26.98 -7.27 17.63
N ALA A 183 -26.28 -8.20 18.28
CA ALA A 183 -24.95 -8.00 18.84
C ALA A 183 -23.89 -8.70 17.98
N VAL A 184 -22.84 -7.97 17.59
CA VAL A 184 -21.70 -8.43 16.79
C VAL A 184 -20.46 -8.40 17.65
N VAL A 185 -19.81 -9.55 17.80
CA VAL A 185 -18.60 -9.72 18.63
C VAL A 185 -17.36 -9.52 17.77
N VAL A 186 -16.57 -8.51 18.12
CA VAL A 186 -15.23 -8.26 17.58
C VAL A 186 -14.22 -8.60 18.69
N PRO A 187 -13.66 -9.82 18.72
CA PRO A 187 -12.79 -10.24 19.81
C PRO A 187 -11.53 -9.38 19.90
N ASP A 188 -11.07 -9.16 21.14
CA ASP A 188 -9.98 -8.26 21.54
C ASP A 188 -10.28 -6.76 21.40
N TRP A 189 -11.50 -6.39 20.97
CA TRP A 189 -11.90 -5.00 20.72
C TRP A 189 -13.16 -4.68 21.54
N PHE A 190 -14.35 -4.77 20.95
CA PHE A 190 -15.63 -4.41 21.59
C PHE A 190 -16.78 -5.22 20.97
N THR A 191 -17.98 -5.09 21.56
CA THR A 191 -19.21 -5.62 20.96
C THR A 191 -20.02 -4.46 20.40
N ILE A 192 -20.44 -4.57 19.15
CA ILE A 192 -21.29 -3.58 18.49
C ILE A 192 -22.71 -4.10 18.48
N ALA A 193 -23.68 -3.25 18.76
CA ALA A 193 -25.09 -3.62 18.77
C ALA A 193 -25.97 -2.72 17.91
N SER A 194 -27.12 -3.26 17.54
CA SER A 194 -28.16 -2.54 16.84
C SER A 194 -29.56 -2.98 17.28
N GLY A 195 -30.31 -2.04 17.88
CA GLY A 195 -31.71 -2.22 18.24
C GLY A 195 -32.71 -1.85 17.14
N ASP A 196 -32.26 -1.26 16.04
CA ASP A 196 -33.14 -0.77 14.95
C ASP A 196 -33.08 -1.63 13.67
N GLY A 197 -32.64 -2.88 13.82
CA GLY A 197 -32.52 -3.84 12.72
C GLY A 197 -31.33 -3.56 11.79
N GLY A 198 -30.24 -2.99 12.33
CA GLY A 198 -29.00 -2.72 11.61
C GLY A 198 -29.02 -1.46 10.75
N ARG A 199 -29.84 -0.46 11.12
CA ARG A 199 -29.81 0.88 10.49
C ARG A 199 -28.79 1.78 11.16
N SER A 200 -28.67 1.69 12.48
CA SER A 200 -27.63 2.33 13.27
C SER A 200 -26.95 1.33 14.18
N TRP A 201 -25.68 1.60 14.48
CA TRP A 201 -24.81 0.74 15.26
C TRP A 201 -24.20 1.56 16.39
N HIS A 202 -24.12 0.97 17.57
CA HIS A 202 -23.55 1.59 18.77
C HIS A 202 -22.75 0.56 19.56
N GLU A 203 -21.89 1.02 20.45
CA GLU A 203 -21.18 0.14 21.37
C GLU A 203 -22.16 -0.48 22.38
N TRP A 204 -22.10 -1.79 22.57
CA TRP A 204 -22.96 -2.49 23.51
C TRP A 204 -22.64 -2.10 24.95
N THR A 205 -23.61 -1.52 25.64
CA THR A 205 -23.50 -1.11 27.06
C THR A 205 -24.27 -2.02 28.02
N GLY A 206 -24.93 -3.07 27.49
CA GLY A 206 -25.66 -4.05 28.30
C GLY A 206 -24.73 -4.92 29.15
N SER A 207 -25.30 -5.72 30.06
CA SER A 207 -24.51 -6.56 30.95
C SER A 207 -23.51 -7.41 30.16
N PRO A 208 -22.22 -7.43 30.53
CA PRO A 208 -21.28 -8.35 29.93
C PRO A 208 -21.80 -9.78 30.15
N SER A 209 -21.46 -10.68 29.23
CA SER A 209 -21.84 -12.10 29.32
C SER A 209 -21.64 -12.61 30.77
N PRO A 210 -22.51 -13.46 31.34
CA PRO A 210 -22.40 -13.96 32.71
C PRO A 210 -21.10 -14.73 33.05
N SER A 211 -20.13 -14.77 32.13
CA SER A 211 -18.79 -15.34 32.31
C SER A 211 -17.64 -14.32 32.32
N ALA A 212 -17.87 -13.02 32.20
CA ALA A 212 -16.80 -12.01 32.30
C ALA A 212 -16.54 -11.64 33.79
N SER A 213 -16.06 -12.60 34.57
CA SER A 213 -15.43 -12.29 35.87
C SER A 213 -14.05 -11.67 35.62
N PRO A 214 -13.64 -10.60 36.32
CA PRO A 214 -12.38 -9.89 36.05
C PRO A 214 -11.09 -10.61 36.49
N SER A 215 -11.17 -11.88 36.92
CA SER A 215 -10.13 -12.52 37.74
C SER A 215 -9.62 -13.89 37.27
N ALA A 216 -9.95 -14.35 36.06
CA ALA A 216 -9.45 -15.65 35.57
C ALA A 216 -8.43 -15.48 34.43
N SER A 217 -7.23 -16.03 34.64
CA SER A 217 -6.11 -16.11 33.70
C SER A 217 -6.50 -16.72 32.33
N PRO A 218 -5.77 -16.40 31.25
CA PRO A 218 -6.13 -16.79 29.90
C PRO A 218 -5.89 -18.29 29.70
N SER A 219 -6.93 -19.08 29.80
CA SER A 219 -6.96 -20.48 29.36
C SER A 219 -8.08 -20.66 28.33
N PRO A 220 -7.81 -21.26 27.16
CA PRO A 220 -8.78 -21.36 26.09
C PRO A 220 -9.67 -22.59 26.31
N SER A 221 -10.93 -22.39 26.68
CA SER A 221 -11.98 -23.43 26.63
C SER A 221 -13.38 -22.80 26.60
N PRO A 222 -14.38 -23.47 25.97
CA PRO A 222 -15.24 -22.84 24.97
C PRO A 222 -16.73 -22.75 25.38
N SER A 223 -17.41 -21.64 25.08
CA SER A 223 -18.89 -21.56 24.96
C SER A 223 -19.29 -20.09 24.70
N SER A 224 -19.81 -19.65 23.56
CA SER A 224 -20.58 -20.28 22.48
C SER A 224 -19.77 -20.37 21.18
N SER A 225 -19.82 -21.51 20.50
CA SER A 225 -19.40 -21.54 19.10
C SER A 225 -20.31 -20.58 18.31
N PRO A 226 -19.75 -19.74 17.41
CA PRO A 226 -20.57 -18.90 16.56
C PRO A 226 -21.67 -19.71 15.89
N ALA A 227 -22.93 -19.27 16.01
CA ALA A 227 -24.05 -19.99 15.46
C ALA A 227 -23.95 -20.00 13.93
N THR A 228 -23.68 -21.16 13.34
CA THR A 228 -23.54 -21.31 11.88
C THR A 228 -24.89 -21.49 11.17
N ARG A 229 -25.97 -21.63 11.94
CA ARG A 229 -27.35 -21.77 11.47
C ARG A 229 -28.30 -21.06 12.44
N ALA A 230 -29.27 -20.33 11.88
CA ALA A 230 -30.34 -19.69 12.64
C ALA A 230 -31.67 -19.77 11.88
N CYS A 231 -32.78 -19.98 12.59
CA CYS A 231 -34.12 -20.07 12.01
C CYS A 231 -34.96 -18.87 12.41
N VAL A 232 -35.95 -18.53 11.58
CA VAL A 232 -36.90 -17.46 11.87
C VAL A 232 -37.78 -17.88 13.05
N PRO A 233 -37.82 -17.13 14.17
CA PRO A 233 -38.57 -17.56 15.35
C PRO A 233 -40.06 -17.82 15.08
N ALA A 234 -40.68 -17.01 14.20
CA ALA A 234 -42.08 -17.13 13.83
C ALA A 234 -42.35 -18.21 12.76
N ASP A 235 -41.33 -18.68 12.05
CA ASP A 235 -41.44 -19.72 11.01
C ASP A 235 -40.21 -20.63 11.04
N PRO A 236 -40.22 -21.68 11.88
CA PRO A 236 -39.05 -22.54 12.07
C PRO A 236 -38.69 -23.39 10.85
N ARG A 237 -39.54 -23.41 9.80
CA ARG A 237 -39.18 -24.04 8.51
C ARG A 237 -38.26 -23.17 7.68
N ARG A 238 -38.21 -21.86 7.97
CA ARG A 238 -37.33 -20.91 7.31
C ARG A 238 -36.05 -20.71 8.12
N CYS A 239 -34.93 -21.16 7.57
CA CYS A 239 -33.63 -21.05 8.23
C CYS A 239 -32.55 -20.55 7.28
N TYR A 240 -31.51 -19.99 7.86
CA TYR A 240 -30.29 -19.53 7.20
C TYR A 240 -29.10 -20.29 7.76
N ARG A 241 -28.12 -20.61 6.92
CA ARG A 241 -26.84 -21.18 7.34
C ARG A 241 -25.68 -20.56 6.57
N VAL A 242 -24.54 -20.42 7.24
CA VAL A 242 -23.29 -20.00 6.58
C VAL A 242 -22.72 -21.16 5.76
N VAL A 243 -22.04 -20.83 4.66
CA VAL A 243 -21.29 -21.80 3.86
C VAL A 243 -19.83 -21.78 4.32
N PRO A 244 -19.30 -22.87 4.93
CA PRO A 244 -17.96 -22.87 5.49
C PRO A 244 -16.88 -22.44 4.49
N GLY A 245 -16.01 -21.52 4.93
CA GLY A 245 -14.90 -20.99 4.14
C GLY A 245 -15.31 -20.11 2.96
N ARG A 246 -16.60 -19.73 2.84
CA ARG A 246 -17.08 -18.81 1.82
C ARG A 246 -17.73 -17.59 2.44
N LEU A 247 -17.70 -16.47 1.73
CA LEU A 247 -18.64 -15.37 1.95
C LEU A 247 -19.96 -15.77 1.30
N GLY A 248 -20.77 -16.53 2.02
CA GLY A 248 -21.98 -17.14 1.47
C GLY A 248 -22.94 -17.65 2.53
N VAL A 249 -24.23 -17.46 2.24
CA VAL A 249 -25.35 -17.83 3.10
C VAL A 249 -26.37 -18.55 2.25
N GLU A 250 -26.81 -19.71 2.73
CA GLU A 250 -27.92 -20.44 2.15
C GLU A 250 -29.17 -20.28 3.00
N GLN A 251 -30.33 -20.34 2.36
CA GLN A 251 -31.63 -20.36 3.00
C GLN A 251 -32.41 -21.62 2.63
N THR A 252 -33.27 -22.03 3.56
CA THR A 252 -34.29 -23.06 3.34
C THR A 252 -35.66 -22.49 3.70
N ALA A 253 -36.70 -23.00 3.06
CA ALA A 253 -38.11 -22.73 3.40
C ALA A 253 -38.87 -24.01 3.77
N ASP A 254 -38.22 -25.17 3.73
CA ASP A 254 -38.82 -26.50 3.92
C ASP A 254 -38.21 -27.25 5.10
N GLY A 255 -37.67 -26.52 6.09
CA GLY A 255 -37.05 -27.10 7.28
C GLY A 255 -35.66 -27.69 7.05
N GLY A 256 -35.05 -27.44 5.89
CA GLY A 256 -33.70 -27.84 5.53
C GLY A 256 -33.63 -29.03 4.57
N ALA A 257 -34.74 -29.42 3.94
CA ALA A 257 -34.75 -30.45 2.91
C ALA A 257 -34.08 -29.95 1.61
N THR A 258 -34.31 -28.68 1.27
CA THR A 258 -33.61 -27.99 0.18
C THR A 258 -32.99 -26.68 0.67
N TRP A 259 -31.81 -26.36 0.13
CA TRP A 259 -31.07 -25.15 0.42
C TRP A 259 -30.79 -24.41 -0.89
N THR A 260 -31.03 -23.10 -0.88
CA THR A 260 -30.77 -22.21 -2.01
C THR A 260 -29.89 -21.06 -1.54
N VAL A 261 -29.08 -20.50 -2.44
CA VAL A 261 -28.22 -19.36 -2.10
C VAL A 261 -29.09 -18.16 -1.77
N ALA A 262 -28.94 -17.62 -0.56
CA ALA A 262 -29.61 -16.40 -0.12
C ALA A 262 -28.75 -15.16 -0.37
N TRP A 263 -27.44 -15.30 -0.24
CA TRP A 263 -26.43 -14.27 -0.47
C TRP A 263 -25.07 -14.92 -0.70
N GLU A 264 -24.28 -14.40 -1.63
CA GLU A 264 -22.91 -14.85 -1.83
C GLU A 264 -22.03 -13.75 -2.45
N ILE A 265 -20.73 -13.85 -2.18
CA ILE A 265 -19.66 -13.21 -2.95
C ILE A 265 -18.92 -14.34 -3.68
N SER A 266 -18.58 -14.11 -4.95
CA SER A 266 -17.85 -15.11 -5.74
C SER A 266 -16.51 -15.44 -5.08
N ARG A 267 -16.00 -16.65 -5.31
CA ARG A 267 -14.67 -17.05 -4.79
C ARG A 267 -13.55 -16.14 -5.29
N GLY A 268 -13.64 -15.66 -6.53
CA GLY A 268 -12.67 -14.72 -7.10
C GLY A 268 -12.66 -13.39 -6.34
N ARG A 269 -13.84 -12.85 -6.02
CA ARG A 269 -13.95 -11.62 -5.22
C ARG A 269 -13.66 -11.81 -3.73
N GLN A 270 -13.89 -13.00 -3.18
CA GLN A 270 -13.42 -13.32 -1.82
C GLN A 270 -11.89 -13.29 -1.75
N GLY A 271 -11.19 -13.86 -2.73
CA GLY A 271 -9.73 -13.76 -2.80
C GLY A 271 -9.22 -12.32 -3.00
N TRP A 272 -9.99 -11.45 -3.67
CA TRP A 272 -9.73 -10.02 -3.71
C TRP A 272 -9.86 -9.38 -2.33
N LEU A 273 -10.94 -9.66 -1.59
CA LEU A 273 -11.14 -9.13 -0.24
C LEU A 273 -10.09 -9.63 0.74
N ASP A 274 -9.71 -10.91 0.67
CA ASP A 274 -8.60 -11.45 1.47
C ASP A 274 -7.32 -10.62 1.24
N ARG A 275 -7.01 -10.23 -0.01
CA ARG A 275 -5.87 -9.36 -0.32
C ARG A 275 -6.03 -7.94 0.22
N VAL A 276 -7.22 -7.35 0.15
CA VAL A 276 -7.50 -6.00 0.67
C VAL A 276 -7.34 -5.95 2.19
N TYR A 277 -7.75 -7.01 2.89
CA TYR A 277 -7.69 -7.10 4.35
C TYR A 277 -6.40 -7.77 4.88
N GLU A 278 -5.58 -8.35 3.99
CA GLU A 278 -4.26 -8.89 4.32
C GLU A 278 -3.32 -7.74 4.65
N ASN A 279 -3.28 -7.39 5.94
CA ASN A 279 -2.31 -6.47 6.50
C ASN A 279 -1.43 -7.28 7.45
N PRO A 280 -0.14 -7.51 7.15
CA PRO A 280 0.74 -8.12 8.13
C PRO A 280 0.82 -7.16 9.31
N ASP A 281 0.40 -7.61 10.49
CA ASP A 281 0.75 -6.88 11.70
C ASP A 281 2.29 -6.79 11.82
N SER A 282 2.77 -5.95 12.72
CA SER A 282 4.21 -5.79 12.95
C SER A 282 4.95 -7.08 13.33
N LEU A 283 4.21 -8.14 13.68
CA LEU A 283 4.68 -9.45 14.11
C LEU A 283 4.43 -10.54 13.04
N GLY A 284 3.92 -10.18 11.86
CA GLY A 284 3.62 -11.11 10.76
C GLY A 284 2.38 -11.98 10.95
N LYS A 285 1.48 -11.68 11.89
CA LYS A 285 0.18 -12.35 11.98
C LYS A 285 -0.73 -11.84 10.87
N ARG A 286 -1.34 -12.78 10.16
CA ARG A 286 -2.36 -12.49 9.15
C ARG A 286 -3.68 -12.16 9.82
N SER A 287 -4.39 -11.17 9.27
CA SER A 287 -5.81 -10.95 9.56
C SER A 287 -6.62 -12.24 9.33
N GLY A 288 -7.73 -12.40 10.04
CA GLY A 288 -8.65 -13.51 9.79
C GLY A 288 -9.21 -13.50 8.36
N PRO A 289 -9.65 -14.65 7.81
CA PRO A 289 -10.17 -14.72 6.46
C PRO A 289 -11.47 -13.92 6.30
N ALA A 290 -11.69 -13.36 5.11
CA ALA A 290 -13.00 -12.83 4.75
C ALA A 290 -13.93 -14.01 4.43
N ALA A 291 -14.70 -14.45 5.43
CA ALA A 291 -15.59 -15.61 5.33
C ALA A 291 -16.80 -15.46 6.25
N SER A 292 -17.94 -16.06 5.91
CA SER A 292 -19.12 -16.09 6.76
C SER A 292 -18.91 -17.08 7.92
N LEU A 293 -18.83 -16.55 9.15
CA LEU A 293 -18.49 -17.31 10.36
C LEU A 293 -19.71 -17.61 11.23
N ALA A 294 -20.65 -16.68 11.31
CA ALA A 294 -21.82 -16.78 12.17
C ALA A 294 -23.05 -16.13 11.52
N VAL A 295 -24.25 -16.57 11.87
CA VAL A 295 -25.53 -16.02 11.42
C VAL A 295 -26.50 -15.91 12.60
N ALA A 296 -27.22 -14.79 12.63
CA ALA A 296 -28.30 -14.51 13.57
C ALA A 296 -29.54 -14.03 12.83
N VAL A 297 -30.72 -14.36 13.36
CA VAL A 297 -32.01 -13.93 12.82
C VAL A 297 -32.78 -13.23 13.92
N GLN A 298 -33.14 -11.97 13.68
CA GLN A 298 -33.94 -11.16 14.60
C GLN A 298 -35.33 -10.95 14.01
N ALA A 299 -36.36 -11.26 14.79
CA ALA A 299 -37.73 -10.91 14.43
C ALA A 299 -37.95 -9.41 14.65
N VAL A 300 -38.49 -8.73 13.65
CA VAL A 300 -38.78 -7.29 13.69
C VAL A 300 -40.19 -7.04 13.13
N PRO A 301 -40.84 -5.89 13.42
CA PRO A 301 -42.12 -5.58 12.82
C PRO A 301 -42.05 -5.67 11.28
N GLY A 302 -42.97 -6.43 10.68
CA GLY A 302 -43.02 -6.64 9.22
C GLY A 302 -42.16 -7.80 8.69
N GLY A 303 -41.43 -8.53 9.52
CA GLY A 303 -40.73 -9.75 9.11
C GLY A 303 -39.53 -10.11 9.99
N HIS A 304 -38.39 -10.33 9.37
CA HIS A 304 -37.14 -10.64 10.05
C HIS A 304 -35.95 -10.04 9.31
N VAL A 305 -34.91 -9.74 10.07
CA VAL A 305 -33.59 -9.37 9.55
C VAL A 305 -32.61 -10.50 9.81
N VAL A 306 -31.62 -10.62 8.93
CA VAL A 306 -30.56 -11.63 9.05
C VAL A 306 -29.23 -10.92 9.09
N ALA A 307 -28.47 -11.12 10.16
CA ALA A 307 -27.12 -10.58 10.30
C ALA A 307 -26.12 -11.73 10.23
N VAL A 308 -25.02 -11.50 9.50
CA VAL A 308 -24.00 -12.52 9.25
C VAL A 308 -22.64 -11.91 9.51
N ALA A 309 -21.90 -12.50 10.44
CA ALA A 309 -20.53 -12.11 10.73
C ALA A 309 -19.62 -12.64 9.62
N ASN A 310 -18.99 -11.76 8.86
CA ASN A 310 -18.19 -12.07 7.67
C ASN A 310 -16.67 -11.90 7.92
N GLY A 311 -16.22 -12.06 9.16
CA GLY A 311 -14.82 -11.90 9.51
C GLY A 311 -14.36 -10.47 9.26
N THR A 312 -13.24 -10.32 8.54
CA THR A 312 -12.63 -9.02 8.21
C THR A 312 -13.47 -8.17 7.24
N ASP A 313 -14.40 -8.78 6.49
CA ASP A 313 -15.34 -8.05 5.62
C ASP A 313 -16.44 -7.32 6.40
N GLY A 314 -16.53 -7.54 7.72
CA GLY A 314 -17.54 -6.94 8.59
C GLY A 314 -18.82 -7.79 8.65
N VAL A 315 -19.97 -7.18 8.35
CA VAL A 315 -21.29 -7.82 8.51
C VAL A 315 -22.09 -7.77 7.21
N ALA A 316 -22.66 -8.90 6.79
CA ALA A 316 -23.73 -8.89 5.79
C ALA A 316 -25.09 -8.85 6.48
N LEU A 317 -25.92 -7.89 6.10
CA LEU A 317 -27.23 -7.65 6.70
C LEU A 317 -28.32 -7.76 5.65
N ARG A 318 -29.29 -8.66 5.87
CA ARG A 318 -30.54 -8.75 5.11
C ARG A 318 -31.63 -7.96 5.82
N ASP A 319 -32.24 -7.01 5.14
CA ASP A 319 -33.40 -6.29 5.66
C ASP A 319 -34.72 -7.08 5.49
N VAL A 320 -35.81 -6.52 6.00
CA VAL A 320 -37.16 -7.11 5.90
C VAL A 320 -37.67 -7.23 4.45
N SER A 321 -37.19 -6.37 3.54
CA SER A 321 -37.52 -6.44 2.10
C SER A 321 -36.79 -7.58 1.40
N GLY A 322 -35.74 -8.10 2.03
CA GLY A 322 -34.87 -9.15 1.50
C GLY A 322 -33.66 -8.66 0.74
N ARG A 323 -33.39 -7.35 0.77
CA ARG A 323 -32.16 -6.78 0.23
C ARG A 323 -31.01 -7.04 1.21
N TRP A 324 -29.88 -7.46 0.66
CA TRP A 324 -28.64 -7.62 1.38
C TRP A 324 -27.73 -6.41 1.24
N ARG A 325 -27.05 -6.04 2.31
CA ARG A 325 -26.11 -4.92 2.39
C ARG A 325 -24.85 -5.39 3.09
N ARG A 326 -23.68 -4.98 2.60
CA ARG A 326 -22.38 -5.25 3.22
C ARG A 326 -22.02 -4.05 4.07
N LEU A 327 -21.69 -4.29 5.33
CA LEU A 327 -21.31 -3.27 6.29
C LEU A 327 -19.85 -3.53 6.70
N GLY A 328 -18.95 -2.64 6.30
CA GLY A 328 -17.57 -2.64 6.75
C GLY A 328 -17.39 -1.80 8.01
N PHE A 329 -16.19 -1.82 8.56
CA PHE A 329 -15.85 -1.06 9.76
C PHE A 329 -15.49 0.39 9.41
N SER A 330 -16.42 1.32 9.65
CA SER A 330 -16.24 2.77 9.55
C SER A 330 -15.43 3.27 10.74
N GLU A 331 -14.42 4.08 10.46
CA GLU A 331 -13.35 4.47 11.38
C GLU A 331 -12.38 3.35 11.75
N TYR A 332 -11.13 3.56 11.35
CA TYR A 332 -9.99 2.83 11.85
C TYR A 332 -9.56 3.40 13.22
N ASP A 333 -10.51 3.71 14.11
CA ASP A 333 -10.19 3.94 15.50
C ASP A 333 -10.26 2.58 16.21
N PRO A 334 -9.13 2.06 16.75
CA PRO A 334 -9.14 0.81 17.48
C PRO A 334 -10.12 0.78 18.65
N GLU A 335 -10.53 1.94 19.15
CA GLU A 335 -11.50 2.04 20.24
C GLU A 335 -12.95 2.20 19.74
N ARG A 336 -13.19 2.54 18.46
CA ARG A 336 -14.53 2.85 17.93
C ARG A 336 -14.66 2.53 16.44
N ALA A 337 -14.70 1.24 16.09
CA ALA A 337 -15.14 0.85 14.75
C ALA A 337 -16.66 0.73 14.74
N LEU A 338 -17.35 1.59 13.99
CA LEU A 338 -18.78 1.45 13.73
C LEU A 338 -19.01 0.71 12.40
N LEU A 339 -20.21 0.19 12.15
CA LEU A 339 -20.52 -0.54 10.92
C LEU A 339 -21.24 0.37 9.92
N SER A 340 -20.76 0.46 8.68
CA SER A 340 -21.42 1.23 7.62
C SER A 340 -21.20 0.64 6.22
N GLU A 341 -22.10 0.96 5.28
CA GLU A 341 -21.98 0.53 3.88
C GLU A 341 -20.80 1.18 3.17
N ASP A 342 -20.55 2.47 3.43
CA ASP A 342 -19.46 3.23 2.80
C ASP A 342 -18.07 2.74 3.24
N ALA A 343 -18.00 2.05 4.38
CA ALA A 343 -16.77 1.46 4.89
C ALA A 343 -16.52 0.02 4.39
N ALA A 344 -17.48 -0.61 3.70
CA ALA A 344 -17.26 -1.92 3.11
C ALA A 344 -16.26 -1.83 1.95
N ALA A 345 -15.24 -2.70 1.94
CA ALA A 345 -14.26 -2.70 0.87
C ALA A 345 -14.94 -2.96 -0.49
N PRO A 346 -14.59 -2.20 -1.55
CA PRO A 346 -15.14 -2.44 -2.86
C PRO A 346 -14.69 -3.81 -3.39
N LEU A 347 -15.56 -4.49 -4.15
CA LEU A 347 -15.25 -5.79 -4.76
C LEU A 347 -14.38 -5.66 -6.02
N ALA A 348 -14.17 -4.43 -6.50
CA ALA A 348 -13.33 -4.10 -7.64
C ALA A 348 -12.86 -2.65 -7.49
N SER A 349 -11.56 -2.43 -7.69
CA SER A 349 -10.94 -1.12 -7.72
C SER A 349 -9.82 -1.12 -8.76
N PRO A 350 -10.05 -0.55 -9.96
CA PRO A 350 -9.10 -0.65 -11.07
C PRO A 350 -7.73 -0.07 -10.71
N GLY A 351 -6.70 -0.93 -10.73
CA GLY A 351 -5.31 -0.53 -10.50
C GLY A 351 -4.85 -0.55 -9.05
N GLU A 352 -5.74 -0.85 -8.09
CA GLU A 352 -5.37 -0.99 -6.68
C GLU A 352 -4.98 -2.44 -6.34
N TRP A 353 -4.14 -2.62 -5.32
CA TRP A 353 -3.73 -3.91 -4.77
C TRP A 353 -3.08 -4.87 -5.81
N ILE A 354 -2.42 -4.28 -6.80
CA ILE A 354 -1.68 -4.99 -7.87
C ILE A 354 -0.20 -4.54 -7.96
N ASP A 355 0.38 -4.04 -6.87
CA ASP A 355 1.75 -3.51 -6.84
C ASP A 355 2.80 -4.57 -7.18
N THR A 356 2.57 -5.80 -6.71
CA THR A 356 3.46 -6.94 -7.02
C THR A 356 3.42 -7.24 -8.52
N GLU A 357 2.24 -7.30 -9.10
CA GLU A 357 2.01 -7.56 -10.53
C GLU A 357 2.59 -6.43 -11.40
N LEU A 358 2.46 -5.17 -10.96
CA LEU A 358 3.11 -4.02 -11.59
C LEU A 358 4.64 -4.17 -11.56
N GLY A 359 5.22 -4.56 -10.42
CA GLY A 359 6.65 -4.84 -10.29
C GLY A 359 7.13 -5.95 -11.23
N VAL A 360 6.37 -7.05 -11.32
CA VAL A 360 6.62 -8.15 -12.27
C VAL A 360 6.55 -7.65 -13.72
N ALA A 361 5.55 -6.83 -14.07
CA ALA A 361 5.42 -6.26 -15.41
C ALA A 361 6.63 -5.39 -15.78
N VAL A 362 7.12 -4.56 -14.84
CA VAL A 362 8.35 -3.76 -15.02
C VAL A 362 9.57 -4.66 -15.24
N LEU A 363 9.74 -5.73 -14.46
CA LEU A 363 10.85 -6.67 -14.60
C LEU A 363 10.86 -7.41 -15.94
N VAL A 364 9.69 -7.86 -16.39
CA VAL A 364 9.52 -8.53 -17.68
C VAL A 364 9.81 -7.56 -18.82
N ALA A 365 9.30 -6.33 -18.76
CA ALA A 365 9.56 -5.29 -19.74
C ALA A 365 11.05 -4.91 -19.81
N LEU A 366 11.71 -4.80 -18.66
CA LEU A 366 13.14 -4.53 -18.57
C LEU A 366 13.97 -5.66 -19.19
N GLY A 367 13.63 -6.91 -18.89
CA GLY A 367 14.27 -8.08 -19.50
C GLY A 367 14.09 -8.10 -21.02
N ALA A 368 12.88 -7.83 -21.51
CA ALA A 368 12.59 -7.71 -22.94
C ALA A 368 13.40 -6.58 -23.61
N LEU A 369 13.51 -5.41 -22.96
CA LEU A 369 14.32 -4.29 -23.44
C LEU A 369 15.80 -4.66 -23.52
N LEU A 370 16.36 -5.25 -22.46
CA LEU A 370 17.76 -5.68 -22.41
C LEU A 370 18.07 -6.74 -23.47
N ALA A 371 17.16 -7.69 -23.69
CA ALA A 371 17.28 -8.69 -24.75
C ALA A 371 17.17 -8.07 -26.16
N ALA A 372 16.26 -7.11 -26.37
CA ALA A 372 16.14 -6.37 -27.62
C ALA A 372 17.42 -5.56 -27.91
N LEU A 373 17.94 -4.86 -26.92
CA LEU A 373 19.22 -4.15 -27.02
C LEU A 373 20.34 -5.15 -27.34
N GLY A 374 20.46 -6.26 -26.59
CA GLY A 374 21.43 -7.33 -26.79
C GLY A 374 21.40 -7.98 -28.19
N THR A 375 20.22 -8.12 -28.78
CA THR A 375 20.08 -8.74 -30.11
C THR A 375 20.40 -7.79 -31.25
N THR A 376 20.13 -6.49 -31.08
CA THR A 376 20.28 -5.47 -32.13
C THR A 376 21.74 -5.06 -32.40
N ALA A 377 22.64 -5.11 -31.40
CA ALA A 377 24.07 -4.82 -31.65
C ALA A 377 24.89 -6.04 -32.16
N GLY A 378 24.25 -7.18 -32.42
CA GLY A 378 24.82 -8.31 -33.16
C GLY A 378 25.69 -9.27 -32.33
N ALA A 379 25.34 -10.56 -32.35
CA ALA A 379 25.88 -11.63 -31.48
C ALA A 379 27.42 -11.84 -31.49
N ARG A 380 28.16 -11.26 -32.45
CA ARG A 380 29.63 -11.40 -32.56
C ARG A 380 30.42 -10.21 -31.99
N ARG A 381 29.77 -9.14 -31.52
CA ARG A 381 30.44 -7.89 -31.11
C ARG A 381 30.18 -7.44 -29.66
N TRP A 382 29.45 -8.22 -28.87
CA TRP A 382 29.21 -7.88 -27.47
C TRP A 382 30.33 -8.38 -26.56
N PRO A 383 30.96 -7.52 -25.75
CA PRO A 383 31.74 -8.00 -24.62
C PRO A 383 30.80 -8.62 -23.59
N VAL A 384 31.20 -9.73 -22.96
CA VAL A 384 30.53 -10.38 -21.80
C VAL A 384 30.06 -9.35 -20.75
N ARG A 385 30.78 -8.22 -20.66
CA ARG A 385 30.48 -7.04 -19.85
C ARG A 385 29.05 -6.50 -20.00
N PHE A 386 28.45 -6.50 -21.21
CA PHE A 386 27.06 -6.03 -21.37
C PHE A 386 26.06 -6.90 -20.62
N TRP A 387 26.19 -8.22 -20.77
CA TRP A 387 25.28 -9.16 -20.11
C TRP A 387 25.46 -9.15 -18.59
N ILE A 388 26.69 -8.92 -18.11
CA ILE A 388 26.95 -8.67 -16.68
C ILE A 388 26.22 -7.41 -16.21
N CYS A 389 26.38 -6.27 -16.91
CA CYS A 389 25.69 -5.02 -16.53
C CYS A 389 24.15 -5.14 -16.62
N ALA A 390 23.64 -5.82 -17.64
CA ALA A 390 22.23 -6.10 -17.83
C ALA A 390 21.67 -6.97 -16.69
N ALA A 391 22.39 -8.02 -16.29
CA ALA A 391 22.03 -8.87 -15.17
C ALA A 391 22.03 -8.08 -13.85
N ILE A 392 23.07 -7.26 -13.59
CA ILE A 392 23.13 -6.38 -12.40
C ILE A 392 21.92 -5.44 -12.36
N MET A 393 21.57 -4.80 -13.49
CA MET A 393 20.44 -3.89 -13.59
C MET A 393 19.10 -4.59 -13.38
N TRP A 394 18.95 -5.81 -13.90
CA TRP A 394 17.72 -6.60 -13.73
C TRP A 394 17.57 -7.09 -12.30
N THR A 395 18.64 -7.64 -11.71
CA THR A 395 18.67 -8.10 -10.32
C THR A 395 18.45 -6.96 -9.35
N SER A 396 18.94 -5.74 -9.63
CA SER A 396 18.67 -4.59 -8.76
C SER A 396 17.18 -4.27 -8.71
N VAL A 397 16.48 -4.29 -9.85
CA VAL A 397 15.02 -4.05 -9.87
C VAL A 397 14.29 -5.22 -9.21
N LEU A 398 14.77 -6.46 -9.36
CA LEU A 398 14.16 -7.63 -8.72
C LEU A 398 14.18 -7.46 -7.19
N LEU A 399 15.32 -7.06 -6.63
CA LEU A 399 15.46 -6.82 -5.20
C LEU A 399 14.46 -5.79 -4.67
N VAL A 400 14.14 -4.75 -5.44
CA VAL A 400 13.12 -3.76 -5.05
C VAL A 400 11.72 -4.36 -5.08
N VAL A 401 11.40 -5.14 -6.11
CA VAL A 401 10.08 -5.76 -6.28
C VAL A 401 9.81 -6.86 -5.25
N THR A 402 10.83 -7.63 -4.87
CA THR A 402 10.71 -8.75 -3.94
C THR A 402 11.00 -8.37 -2.48
N ALA A 403 11.35 -7.11 -2.23
CA ALA A 403 11.62 -6.65 -0.88
C ALA A 403 10.32 -6.52 -0.09
N ASP A 404 9.93 -7.62 0.54
CA ASP A 404 8.85 -7.63 1.51
C ASP A 404 9.39 -7.46 2.92
N GLY A 405 8.79 -6.57 3.71
CA GLY A 405 9.23 -6.24 5.05
C GLY A 405 10.28 -5.13 5.15
N MET A 406 10.47 -4.65 6.38
CA MET A 406 11.19 -3.43 6.69
C MET A 406 12.70 -3.49 6.50
N ILE A 407 13.33 -4.56 7.01
CA ILE A 407 14.78 -4.70 7.06
C ILE A 407 15.32 -5.05 5.66
N THR A 408 14.62 -5.96 5.00
CA THR A 408 14.79 -6.36 3.59
C THR A 408 14.61 -5.17 2.63
N GLY A 409 13.61 -4.30 2.84
CA GLY A 409 13.43 -3.07 2.05
C GLY A 409 14.60 -2.09 2.11
N LEU A 410 15.12 -1.82 3.32
CA LEU A 410 16.24 -0.90 3.53
C LEU A 410 17.55 -1.41 2.92
N ILE A 411 17.85 -2.70 3.14
CA ILE A 411 19.04 -3.35 2.56
C ILE A 411 18.93 -3.40 1.04
N SER A 412 17.74 -3.73 0.52
CA SER A 412 17.49 -3.77 -0.92
C SER A 412 17.64 -2.39 -1.56
N LEU A 413 17.17 -1.31 -0.92
CA LEU A 413 17.30 0.05 -1.45
C LEU A 413 18.76 0.52 -1.46
N ALA A 414 19.52 0.25 -0.39
CA ALA A 414 20.93 0.61 -0.28
C ALA A 414 21.81 -0.11 -1.32
N LEU A 415 21.47 -1.35 -1.67
CA LEU A 415 22.12 -2.12 -2.74
C LEU A 415 21.60 -1.74 -4.13
N PHE A 416 20.30 -1.43 -4.24
CA PHE A 416 19.62 -1.12 -5.50
C PHE A 416 20.22 0.10 -6.20
N VAL A 417 20.29 1.24 -5.53
CA VAL A 417 20.72 2.52 -6.15
C VAL A 417 22.10 2.40 -6.83
N PRO A 418 23.15 1.89 -6.16
CA PRO A 418 24.45 1.73 -6.80
C PRO A 418 24.43 0.67 -7.90
N MET A 419 23.76 -0.47 -7.72
CA MET A 419 23.69 -1.53 -8.74
C MET A 419 22.96 -1.06 -10.00
N PHE A 420 21.83 -0.38 -9.85
CA PHE A 420 21.06 0.18 -10.95
C PHE A 420 21.84 1.25 -11.71
N ALA A 421 22.56 2.14 -11.00
CA ALA A 421 23.42 3.15 -11.61
C ALA A 421 24.56 2.52 -12.42
N VAL A 422 25.24 1.51 -11.87
CA VAL A 422 26.31 0.77 -12.56
C VAL A 422 25.77 0.03 -13.79
N GLY A 423 24.64 -0.67 -13.63
CA GLY A 423 23.97 -1.38 -14.73
C GLY A 423 23.56 -0.44 -15.87
N THR A 424 22.92 0.68 -15.52
CA THR A 424 22.48 1.71 -16.48
C THR A 424 23.66 2.33 -17.19
N ALA A 425 24.70 2.77 -16.47
CA ALA A 425 25.90 3.35 -17.07
C ALA A 425 26.59 2.37 -18.03
N GLY A 426 26.66 1.08 -17.67
CA GLY A 426 27.20 0.02 -18.52
C GLY A 426 26.39 -0.19 -19.81
N VAL A 427 25.06 -0.27 -19.70
CA VAL A 427 24.15 -0.40 -20.85
C VAL A 427 24.23 0.83 -21.77
N LEU A 428 24.21 2.04 -21.20
CA LEU A 428 24.25 3.30 -21.96
C LEU A 428 25.58 3.50 -22.68
N ALA A 429 26.71 3.21 -22.02
CA ALA A 429 28.04 3.34 -22.61
C ALA A 429 28.21 2.39 -23.81
N VAL A 430 27.65 1.19 -23.73
CA VAL A 430 27.64 0.23 -24.85
C VAL A 430 26.67 0.71 -25.94
N TRP A 431 25.48 1.22 -25.60
CA TRP A 431 24.49 1.68 -26.58
C TRP A 431 24.97 2.91 -27.37
N LEU A 432 25.47 3.94 -26.69
CA LEU A 432 25.97 5.19 -27.29
C LEU A 432 27.13 4.96 -28.27
N ARG A 433 27.99 3.97 -27.98
CA ARG A 433 29.16 3.66 -28.79
C ARG A 433 28.81 3.02 -30.14
N TRP A 434 27.65 2.35 -30.25
CA TRP A 434 27.32 1.53 -31.42
C TRP A 434 26.08 2.00 -32.19
N ARG A 435 25.25 2.89 -31.61
CA ARG A 435 24.06 3.52 -32.24
C ARG A 435 23.25 2.54 -33.13
N PRO A 436 22.63 1.50 -32.55
CA PRO A 436 21.82 0.57 -33.33
C PRO A 436 20.67 1.32 -34.02
N ARG A 437 20.45 1.05 -35.32
CA ARG A 437 19.33 1.64 -36.06
C ARG A 437 18.00 1.19 -35.44
N GLY A 438 17.04 2.10 -35.33
CA GLY A 438 15.75 1.88 -34.69
C GLY A 438 15.07 0.61 -35.21
N THR A 439 15.06 -0.43 -34.37
CA THR A 439 14.42 -1.70 -34.70
C THR A 439 13.06 -1.79 -34.03
N PRO A 440 12.05 -2.38 -34.69
CA PRO A 440 10.74 -2.67 -34.08
C PRO A 440 10.84 -3.58 -32.84
N LEU A 441 11.98 -4.23 -32.58
CA LEU A 441 12.25 -4.97 -31.34
C LEU A 441 12.14 -4.12 -30.06
N LEU A 442 12.33 -2.79 -30.13
CA LEU A 442 12.15 -1.93 -28.94
C LEU A 442 10.70 -1.87 -28.48
N LEU A 443 9.72 -2.18 -29.36
CA LEU A 443 8.30 -2.29 -29.00
C LEU A 443 8.01 -3.56 -28.19
N ALA A 444 8.94 -4.52 -28.11
CA ALA A 444 8.77 -5.71 -27.29
C ALA A 444 8.68 -5.38 -25.80
N ALA A 445 9.35 -4.33 -25.33
CA ALA A 445 9.32 -3.92 -23.92
C ALA A 445 7.95 -3.38 -23.48
N PRO A 446 7.35 -2.35 -24.13
CA PRO A 446 6.00 -1.90 -23.78
C PRO A 446 4.93 -2.97 -24.06
N ALA A 447 5.11 -3.82 -25.08
CA ALA A 447 4.20 -4.93 -25.33
C ALA A 447 4.27 -6.00 -24.23
N ALA A 448 5.47 -6.32 -23.74
CA ALA A 448 5.65 -7.27 -22.64
C ALA A 448 5.13 -6.71 -21.31
N PHE A 449 5.31 -5.40 -21.06
CA PHE A 449 4.66 -4.72 -19.93
C PHE A 449 3.14 -4.86 -20.00
N ALA A 450 2.54 -4.48 -21.13
CA ALA A 450 1.09 -4.54 -21.31
C ALA A 450 0.54 -5.97 -21.23
N ALA A 451 1.27 -6.95 -21.75
CA ALA A 451 0.91 -8.36 -21.69
C ALA A 451 0.79 -8.88 -20.25
N VAL A 452 1.63 -8.41 -19.33
CA VAL A 452 1.54 -8.74 -17.90
C VAL A 452 0.50 -7.87 -17.22
N PHE A 453 0.55 -6.55 -17.41
CA PHE A 453 -0.22 -5.59 -16.60
C PHE A 453 -1.73 -5.57 -16.90
N LEU A 454 -2.13 -5.63 -18.18
CA LEU A 454 -3.54 -5.47 -18.57
C LEU A 454 -4.48 -6.55 -17.99
N PRO A 455 -4.13 -7.85 -17.97
CA PRO A 455 -4.95 -8.86 -17.30
C PRO A 455 -5.21 -8.58 -15.82
N PHE A 456 -4.21 -8.09 -15.08
CA PHE A 456 -4.35 -7.77 -13.66
C PHE A 456 -5.10 -6.46 -13.44
N LEU A 457 -4.91 -5.48 -14.31
CA LEU A 457 -5.75 -4.27 -14.33
C LEU A 457 -7.22 -4.65 -14.54
N GLY A 458 -7.50 -5.56 -15.49
CA GLY A 458 -8.84 -6.11 -15.68
C GLY A 458 -9.37 -6.83 -14.44
N TRP A 459 -8.58 -7.73 -13.85
CA TRP A 459 -8.96 -8.46 -12.63
C TRP A 459 -9.26 -7.54 -11.45
N SER A 460 -8.46 -6.49 -11.25
CA SER A 460 -8.71 -5.46 -10.23
C SER A 460 -9.99 -4.67 -10.51
N ALA A 461 -10.37 -4.51 -11.78
CA ALA A 461 -11.64 -3.95 -12.20
C ALA A 461 -12.83 -4.95 -12.17
N GLY A 462 -12.59 -6.20 -11.75
CA GLY A 462 -13.61 -7.25 -11.65
C GLY A 462 -13.71 -8.19 -12.86
N LEU A 463 -12.86 -8.04 -13.88
CA LEU A 463 -12.91 -8.81 -15.13
C LEU A 463 -11.50 -9.23 -15.60
N PRO A 464 -11.04 -10.47 -15.34
CA PRO A 464 -11.81 -11.63 -14.89
C PRO A 464 -12.08 -11.64 -13.38
N ASP A 465 -13.06 -12.45 -12.96
CA ASP A 465 -13.38 -12.64 -11.54
C ASP A 465 -12.26 -13.38 -10.78
N ASP A 466 -11.67 -14.40 -11.39
CA ASP A 466 -10.65 -15.24 -10.77
C ASP A 466 -9.22 -14.76 -11.09
N TYR A 467 -8.36 -14.71 -10.08
CA TYR A 467 -6.96 -14.29 -10.24
C TYR A 467 -6.15 -15.25 -11.12
N GLY A 468 -6.41 -16.56 -11.01
CA GLY A 468 -5.75 -17.57 -11.83
C GLY A 468 -6.04 -17.41 -13.32
N VAL A 469 -7.24 -16.93 -13.68
CA VAL A 469 -7.58 -16.58 -15.07
C VAL A 469 -6.74 -15.39 -15.55
N ALA A 470 -6.54 -14.37 -14.72
CA ALA A 470 -5.67 -13.23 -15.06
C ALA A 470 -4.22 -13.66 -15.28
N VAL A 471 -3.69 -14.56 -14.43
CA VAL A 471 -2.36 -15.16 -14.59
C VAL A 471 -2.25 -15.92 -15.92
N LEU A 472 -3.24 -16.75 -16.24
CA LEU A 472 -3.27 -17.50 -17.50
C LEU A 472 -3.25 -16.57 -18.72
N LEU A 473 -4.07 -15.51 -18.71
CA LEU A 473 -4.09 -14.50 -19.76
C LEU A 473 -2.72 -13.81 -19.91
N ALA A 474 -2.08 -13.44 -18.81
CA ALA A 474 -0.76 -12.81 -18.81
C ALA A 474 0.31 -13.74 -19.42
N ILE A 475 0.30 -15.03 -19.08
CA ILE A 475 1.22 -16.03 -19.64
C ILE A 475 1.01 -16.16 -21.16
N LEU A 476 -0.24 -16.29 -21.61
CA LEU A 476 -0.58 -16.43 -23.03
C LEU A 476 -0.17 -15.20 -23.85
N LEU A 477 -0.43 -13.99 -23.33
CA LEU A 477 -0.03 -12.74 -23.97
C LEU A 477 1.50 -12.59 -24.01
N CYS A 478 2.21 -12.91 -22.93
CA CYS A 478 3.67 -12.90 -22.89
C CYS A 478 4.28 -13.88 -23.92
N ALA A 479 3.71 -15.08 -24.02
CA ALA A 479 4.13 -16.05 -25.03
C ALA A 479 3.93 -15.52 -26.46
N ALA A 480 2.78 -14.87 -26.74
CA ALA A 480 2.53 -14.24 -28.03
C ALA A 480 3.53 -13.12 -28.34
N VAL A 481 3.82 -12.24 -27.37
CA VAL A 481 4.83 -11.18 -27.51
C VAL A 481 6.21 -11.76 -27.81
N LEU A 482 6.61 -12.82 -27.10
CA LEU A 482 7.88 -13.50 -27.32
C LEU A 482 7.97 -14.10 -28.75
N VAL A 483 6.93 -14.79 -29.20
CA VAL A 483 6.87 -15.36 -30.56
C VAL A 483 7.01 -14.26 -31.62
N VAL A 484 6.32 -13.14 -31.46
CA VAL A 484 6.42 -11.99 -32.38
C VAL A 484 7.83 -11.39 -32.35
N ALA A 485 8.39 -11.15 -31.16
CA ALA A 485 9.73 -10.59 -31.00
C ALA A 485 10.81 -11.48 -31.64
N VAL A 486 10.73 -12.80 -31.46
CA VAL A 486 11.64 -13.78 -32.08
C VAL A 486 11.50 -13.76 -33.61
N ARG A 487 10.27 -13.75 -34.14
CA ARG A 487 10.04 -13.68 -35.61
C ARG A 487 10.62 -12.40 -36.20
N VAL A 488 10.44 -11.26 -35.52
CA VAL A 488 11.02 -9.97 -35.93
C VAL A 488 12.55 -10.02 -35.89
N ALA A 489 13.13 -10.60 -34.84
CA ALA A 489 14.59 -10.76 -34.72
C ALA A 489 15.19 -11.63 -35.83
N VAL A 490 14.54 -12.75 -36.15
CA VAL A 490 14.97 -13.67 -37.22
C VAL A 490 14.92 -12.95 -38.58
N ARG A 491 13.81 -12.26 -38.89
CA ARG A 491 13.66 -11.50 -40.15
C ARG A 491 14.71 -10.38 -40.28
N ALA A 492 15.02 -9.68 -39.20
CA ALA A 492 16.04 -8.64 -39.19
C ALA A 492 17.44 -9.21 -39.51
N ARG A 493 17.77 -10.39 -38.96
CA ARG A 493 19.04 -11.10 -39.22
C ARG A 493 19.13 -11.63 -40.66
N THR A 494 18.04 -12.14 -41.23
CA THR A 494 18.06 -12.65 -42.61
C THR A 494 18.21 -11.53 -43.64
N ARG A 495 17.59 -10.37 -43.40
CA ARG A 495 17.71 -9.20 -44.29
C ARG A 495 19.13 -8.65 -44.34
N THR A 496 19.77 -8.49 -43.18
CA THR A 496 21.17 -8.03 -43.11
C THR A 496 22.16 -9.01 -43.73
N ARG A 497 21.90 -10.33 -43.72
CA ARG A 497 22.71 -11.30 -44.46
C ARG A 497 22.55 -11.16 -45.98
N ARG A 498 21.34 -10.98 -46.48
CA ARG A 498 21.08 -10.79 -47.92
C ARG A 498 21.72 -9.50 -48.46
N GLU A 499 21.60 -8.39 -47.73
CA GLU A 499 22.20 -7.11 -48.14
C GLU A 499 23.73 -7.16 -48.21
N ARG A 500 24.39 -8.00 -47.40
CA ARG A 500 25.85 -8.22 -47.46
C ARG A 500 26.30 -9.19 -48.55
N ALA A 501 25.39 -9.99 -49.11
CA ALA A 501 25.70 -11.00 -50.13
C ALA A 501 25.56 -10.46 -51.57
N LEU A 502 25.07 -9.23 -51.75
CA LEU A 502 25.03 -8.58 -53.06
C LEU A 502 26.45 -8.12 -53.46
N PRO A 503 26.99 -8.53 -54.62
CA PRO A 503 28.30 -8.09 -55.08
C PRO A 503 28.32 -6.59 -55.34
N VAL A 504 29.42 -5.93 -54.95
CA VAL A 504 29.67 -4.52 -55.26
C VAL A 504 29.84 -4.39 -56.78
N PRO A 505 29.12 -3.48 -57.47
CA PRO A 505 29.30 -3.30 -58.90
C PRO A 505 30.75 -2.85 -59.19
N PRO A 506 31.40 -3.40 -60.23
CA PRO A 506 32.71 -2.93 -60.65
C PRO A 506 32.57 -1.47 -61.12
N GLY A 507 33.45 -0.61 -60.59
CA GLY A 507 33.52 0.81 -60.91
C GLY A 507 34.27 1.10 -62.19
#